data_AF-M1ZXZ3-F1
#
_entry.id   AF-M1ZXZ3-F1
#
_cell.length_a   1.000
_cell.length_b   1.000
_cell.length_c   1.000
_cell.angle_alpha   90.00
_cell.angle_beta   90.00
_cell.angle_gamma   90.00
#
_symmetry.space_group_name_H-M   'P 1'
#
loop_
_entity.id
_entity.type
_entity.pdbx_description
1 polymer ?
#
loop_
_entity_poly.entity_id
_entity_poly.type
_entity_poly.pdbx_seq_one_letter_code
_entity_poly.pdbx_strand_id
1 'polypeptide(L)'
;MINTIILDLDDTLYKELDFVYGAFKEVCIYLANKYNKDEKQLYKDILNILEEHGRGKIFNIICEKYNMKEDIKELVKIYREAKPKISLYEDAKYILTYLKAKNVGIITDGKASVQWNKIKLLGLEKMVDKIIVTDDFGLDF
;
A
#
# COMPACT_ATOMS: atom_id res chain seq x y z
N MET A 1 -26.66 18.87 13.70
CA MET A 1 -26.72 18.20 12.38
C MET A 1 -25.30 17.95 11.93
N ILE A 2 -24.96 16.74 11.44
CA ILE A 2 -23.60 16.42 10.99
C ILE A 2 -23.43 16.89 9.55
N ASN A 3 -22.49 17.80 9.32
CA ASN A 3 -22.27 18.46 8.02
C ASN A 3 -21.02 17.95 7.28
N THR A 4 -20.10 17.29 8.00
CA THR A 4 -18.84 16.78 7.46
C THR A 4 -18.55 15.41 8.06
N ILE A 5 -18.05 14.50 7.23
CA ILE A 5 -17.61 13.17 7.63
C ILE A 5 -16.18 12.98 7.16
N ILE A 6 -15.31 12.55 8.07
CA ILE A 6 -13.91 12.24 7.78
C ILE A 6 -13.73 10.73 7.96
N LEU A 7 -13.09 10.11 6.97
CA LEU A 7 -12.82 8.68 6.96
C LEU A 7 -11.31 8.46 6.95
N ASP A 8 -10.86 7.40 7.63
CA ASP A 8 -9.52 6.86 7.40
C ASP A 8 -9.47 6.06 6.08
N LEU A 9 -8.29 5.70 5.61
CA LEU A 9 -8.07 4.94 4.37
C LEU A 9 -7.83 3.45 4.62
N ASP A 10 -6.72 3.12 5.30
CA ASP A 10 -6.21 1.77 5.44
C ASP A 10 -7.10 0.96 6.40
N ASP A 11 -7.57 -0.21 5.96
CA ASP A 11 -8.51 -1.08 6.68
C ASP A 11 -9.85 -0.42 7.09
N THR A 12 -10.13 0.77 6.55
CA THR A 12 -11.42 1.47 6.66
C THR A 12 -12.15 1.49 5.32
N LEU A 13 -11.51 2.01 4.26
CA LEU A 13 -12.11 2.09 2.92
C LEU A 13 -11.75 0.91 2.03
N TYR A 14 -10.61 0.28 2.31
CA TYR A 14 -10.10 -0.87 1.58
C TYR A 14 -9.20 -1.72 2.47
N LYS A 15 -8.89 -2.94 2.05
CA LYS A 15 -8.00 -3.85 2.79
C LYS A 15 -6.52 -3.54 2.53
N GLU A 16 -5.79 -3.07 3.55
CA GLU A 16 -4.39 -2.64 3.39
C GLU A 16 -3.52 -3.79 2.86
N LEU A 17 -3.75 -5.00 3.37
CA LEU A 17 -2.98 -6.19 3.01
C LEU A 17 -3.01 -6.52 1.51
N ASP A 18 -4.06 -6.15 0.77
CA ASP A 18 -4.10 -6.39 -0.68
C ASP A 18 -3.04 -5.54 -1.41
N PHE A 19 -2.77 -4.32 -0.92
CA PHE A 19 -1.67 -3.50 -1.40
C PHE A 19 -0.33 -4.12 -1.04
N VAL A 20 -0.15 -4.53 0.22
CA VAL A 20 1.10 -5.11 0.74
C VAL A 20 1.51 -6.35 -0.05
N TYR A 21 0.57 -7.29 -0.22
CA TYR A 21 0.79 -8.54 -0.95
C TYR A 21 1.08 -8.29 -2.43
N GLY A 22 0.30 -7.44 -3.09
CA GLY A 22 0.55 -7.12 -4.48
C GLY A 22 1.88 -6.38 -4.69
N ALA A 23 2.27 -5.50 -3.77
CA ALA A 23 3.56 -4.81 -3.82
C ALA A 23 4.76 -5.76 -3.61
N PHE A 24 4.64 -6.73 -2.71
CA PHE A 24 5.65 -7.79 -2.58
C PHE A 24 5.75 -8.66 -3.82
N LYS A 25 4.63 -8.91 -4.51
CA LYS A 25 4.63 -9.66 -5.76
C LYS A 25 5.45 -8.95 -6.84
N GLU A 26 5.31 -7.63 -6.99
CA GLU A 26 6.12 -6.84 -7.94
C GLU A 26 7.63 -6.95 -7.64
N VAL A 27 8.01 -6.92 -6.36
CA VAL A 27 9.40 -7.15 -5.93
C VAL A 27 9.87 -8.56 -6.27
N CYS A 28 9.02 -9.58 -6.06
CA CYS A 28 9.36 -10.96 -6.41
C CYS A 28 9.56 -11.14 -7.92
N ILE A 29 8.71 -10.53 -8.75
CA ILE A 29 8.84 -10.55 -10.22
C ILE A 29 10.19 -9.93 -10.63
N TYR A 30 10.54 -8.77 -10.05
CA TYR A 30 11.82 -8.12 -10.31
C TYR A 30 13.01 -9.03 -9.96
N LEU A 31 13.02 -9.58 -8.73
CA LEU A 31 14.10 -10.44 -8.25
C LEU A 31 14.19 -11.75 -9.04
N ALA A 32 13.05 -12.37 -9.35
CA ALA A 32 12.96 -13.59 -10.15
C ALA A 32 13.61 -13.39 -11.52
N ASN A 33 13.27 -12.30 -12.22
CA ASN A 33 13.82 -11.98 -13.53
C ASN A 33 15.32 -11.65 -13.47
N LYS A 34 15.76 -10.85 -12.48
CA LYS A 34 17.14 -10.40 -12.38
C LYS A 34 18.12 -11.51 -11.96
N TYR A 35 17.70 -12.41 -11.07
CA TYR A 35 18.54 -13.46 -10.50
C TYR A 35 18.20 -14.86 -11.01
N ASN A 36 17.30 -14.98 -11.98
CA ASN A 36 16.80 -16.25 -12.52
C ASN A 36 16.31 -17.19 -11.41
N LYS A 37 15.40 -16.70 -10.57
CA LYS A 37 14.80 -17.41 -9.43
C LYS A 37 13.32 -17.71 -9.69
N ASP A 38 12.77 -18.66 -8.94
CA ASP A 38 11.34 -18.95 -8.99
C ASP A 38 10.54 -17.87 -8.23
N GLU A 39 9.68 -17.13 -8.97
CA GLU A 39 8.84 -16.07 -8.42
C GLU A 39 7.92 -16.57 -7.29
N LYS A 40 7.32 -17.76 -7.47
CA LYS A 40 6.33 -18.29 -6.51
C LYS A 40 6.99 -18.64 -5.19
N GLN A 41 8.19 -19.22 -5.25
CA GLN A 41 8.97 -19.57 -4.07
C GLN A 41 9.51 -18.33 -3.36
N LEU A 42 9.98 -17.31 -4.11
CA LEU A 42 10.32 -16.00 -3.53
C LEU A 42 9.13 -15.37 -2.82
N TYR A 43 7.96 -15.37 -3.46
CA TYR A 43 6.75 -14.78 -2.88
C TYR A 43 6.31 -15.51 -1.62
N LYS A 44 6.28 -16.85 -1.64
CA LYS A 44 5.99 -17.67 -0.46
C LYS A 44 6.95 -17.34 0.69
N ASP A 45 8.25 -17.24 0.40
CA ASP A 45 9.25 -16.93 1.42
C ASP A 45 9.12 -15.52 1.97
N ILE A 46 8.80 -14.52 1.13
CA ILE A 46 8.52 -13.16 1.61
C ILE A 46 7.31 -13.13 2.54
N LEU A 47 6.24 -13.87 2.25
CA LEU A 47 5.07 -13.94 3.12
C LEU A 47 5.39 -14.59 4.47
N ASN A 48 6.19 -15.66 4.48
CA ASN A 48 6.65 -16.27 5.72
C ASN A 48 7.51 -15.29 6.54
N ILE A 49 8.44 -14.57 5.89
CA ILE A 49 9.27 -13.56 6.56
C ILE A 49 8.40 -12.42 7.13
N LEU A 50 7.37 -11.98 6.39
CA LEU A 50 6.42 -10.98 6.87
C LEU A 50 5.69 -11.45 8.15
N GLU A 51 5.25 -12.70 8.19
CA GLU A 51 4.57 -13.30 9.34
C GLU A 51 5.52 -13.44 10.55
N GLU A 52 6.75 -13.90 10.33
CA GLU A 52 7.72 -14.16 11.39
C GLU A 52 8.42 -12.90 11.92
N HIS A 53 8.71 -11.92 11.05
CA HIS A 53 9.59 -10.79 11.35
C HIS A 53 8.95 -9.42 11.12
N GLY A 54 7.74 -9.36 10.58
CA GLY A 54 7.09 -8.10 10.19
C GLY A 54 7.77 -7.42 9.00
N ARG A 55 7.40 -6.17 8.74
CA ARG A 55 7.74 -5.46 7.48
C ARG A 55 9.18 -4.95 7.39
N GLY A 56 9.85 -4.72 8.52
CA GLY A 56 11.03 -3.85 8.59
C GLY A 56 12.30 -4.35 7.90
N LYS A 57 12.48 -5.68 7.77
CA LYS A 57 13.72 -6.29 7.25
C LYS A 57 13.51 -7.33 6.15
N ILE A 58 12.31 -7.39 5.57
CA ILE A 58 11.93 -8.43 4.60
C ILE A 58 12.92 -8.53 3.45
N PHE A 59 13.27 -7.39 2.85
CA PHE A 59 14.17 -7.34 1.70
C PHE A 59 15.62 -7.73 2.06
N ASN A 60 16.08 -7.38 3.26
CA ASN A 60 17.38 -7.84 3.74
C ASN A 60 17.41 -9.37 3.86
N ILE A 61 16.40 -9.94 4.51
CA ILE A 61 16.32 -11.38 4.79
C ILE A 61 16.17 -12.19 3.50
N ILE A 62 15.31 -11.76 2.56
CA ILE A 62 15.14 -12.49 1.29
C ILE A 62 16.40 -12.42 0.42
N CYS A 63 17.09 -11.29 0.39
CA CYS A 63 18.36 -11.17 -0.35
C CYS A 63 19.44 -12.05 0.26
N GLU A 64 19.57 -12.08 1.60
CA GLU A 64 20.50 -12.94 2.30
C GLU A 64 20.21 -14.43 2.04
N LYS A 65 18.95 -14.85 2.23
CA LYS A 65 18.50 -16.25 2.03
C LYS A 65 18.84 -16.80 0.63
N TYR A 66 18.80 -15.95 -0.39
CA TYR A 66 19.03 -16.34 -1.78
C TYR A 66 20.40 -15.94 -2.33
N ASN A 67 21.28 -15.37 -1.48
CA ASN A 67 22.59 -14.84 -1.86
C ASN A 67 22.51 -13.82 -3.01
N MET A 68 21.51 -12.93 -2.96
CA MET A 68 21.28 -11.87 -3.95
C MET A 68 21.95 -10.57 -3.50
N LYS A 69 22.83 -10.02 -4.34
CA LYS A 69 23.51 -8.74 -4.09
C LYS A 69 22.70 -7.59 -4.69
N GLU A 70 21.59 -7.26 -4.03
CA GLU A 70 20.68 -6.19 -4.46
C GLU A 70 20.77 -4.95 -3.58
N ASP A 71 20.50 -3.77 -4.17
CA ASP A 71 20.27 -2.57 -3.37
C ASP A 71 18.88 -2.63 -2.72
N ILE A 72 18.85 -2.71 -1.39
CA ILE A 72 17.60 -2.70 -0.62
C ILE A 72 16.78 -1.44 -0.90
N LYS A 73 17.43 -0.30 -1.19
CA LYS A 73 16.70 0.94 -1.54
C LYS A 73 15.93 0.78 -2.85
N GLU A 74 16.45 0.03 -3.81
CA GLU A 74 15.75 -0.25 -5.07
C GLU A 74 14.53 -1.15 -4.81
N LEU A 75 14.66 -2.19 -3.97
CA LEU A 75 13.53 -3.04 -3.62
C LEU A 75 12.44 -2.29 -2.86
N VAL A 76 12.83 -1.41 -1.93
CA VAL A 76 11.90 -0.50 -1.25
C VAL A 76 11.23 0.45 -2.23
N LYS A 77 11.94 0.94 -3.24
CA LYS A 77 11.36 1.80 -4.28
C LYS A 77 10.32 1.04 -5.10
N ILE A 78 10.64 -0.14 -5.62
CA ILE A 78 9.71 -1.00 -6.36
C ILE A 78 8.45 -1.28 -5.53
N TYR A 79 8.61 -1.63 -4.25
CA TYR A 79 7.48 -1.85 -3.35
C TYR A 79 6.58 -0.61 -3.19
N ARG A 80 7.18 0.57 -3.00
CA ARG A 80 6.42 1.83 -2.79
C ARG A 80 5.72 2.31 -4.05
N GLU A 81 6.32 2.07 -5.22
CA GLU A 81 5.81 2.46 -6.54
C GLU A 81 4.90 1.39 -7.18
N ALA A 82 4.72 0.25 -6.51
CA ALA A 82 3.92 -0.87 -7.00
C ALA A 82 2.47 -0.44 -7.29
N LYS A 83 1.87 -1.05 -8.30
CA LYS A 83 0.48 -0.77 -8.72
C LYS A 83 -0.39 -2.02 -8.65
N PRO A 84 -0.53 -2.62 -7.44
CA PRO A 84 -1.31 -3.82 -7.30
C PRO A 84 -2.78 -3.55 -7.57
N LYS A 85 -3.52 -4.59 -7.96
CA LYS A 85 -4.97 -4.53 -8.10
C LYS A 85 -5.60 -4.54 -6.70
N ILE A 86 -6.06 -3.37 -6.25
CA ILE A 86 -6.80 -3.18 -4.99
C ILE A 86 -8.18 -2.62 -5.28
N SER A 87 -9.10 -2.78 -4.34
CA SER A 87 -10.48 -2.29 -4.46
C SER A 87 -11.04 -1.89 -3.11
N LEU A 88 -11.90 -0.87 -3.13
CA LEU A 88 -12.71 -0.50 -1.96
C LEU A 88 -13.61 -1.65 -1.52
N TYR A 89 -13.90 -1.72 -0.22
CA TYR A 89 -14.99 -2.57 0.28
C TYR A 89 -16.33 -2.16 -0.33
N GLU A 90 -17.28 -3.09 -0.43
CA GLU A 90 -18.57 -2.81 -1.05
C GLU A 90 -19.41 -1.80 -0.25
N ASP A 91 -19.35 -1.88 1.07
CA ASP A 91 -19.96 -0.91 1.99
C ASP A 91 -19.24 0.45 1.95
N ALA A 92 -17.91 0.48 1.78
CA ALA A 92 -17.15 1.70 1.54
C ALA A 92 -17.59 2.41 0.24
N LYS A 93 -17.79 1.67 -0.86
CA LYS A 93 -18.34 2.24 -2.11
C LYS A 93 -19.75 2.79 -1.90
N TYR A 94 -20.58 2.03 -1.19
CA TYR A 94 -21.95 2.42 -0.87
C TYR A 94 -21.98 3.72 -0.07
N ILE A 95 -21.23 3.80 1.04
CA ILE A 95 -21.26 4.96 1.93
C ILE A 95 -20.70 6.21 1.24
N LEU A 96 -19.61 6.10 0.48
CA LEU A 96 -19.06 7.22 -0.30
C LEU A 96 -20.07 7.73 -1.34
N THR A 97 -20.85 6.83 -1.95
CA THR A 97 -21.91 7.22 -2.90
C THR A 97 -23.09 7.88 -2.18
N TYR A 98 -23.53 7.31 -1.07
CA TYR A 98 -24.64 7.82 -0.25
C TYR A 98 -24.34 9.21 0.32
N LEU A 99 -23.08 9.47 0.67
CA LEU A 99 -22.63 10.71 1.28
C LEU A 99 -22.28 11.82 0.28
N LYS A 100 -22.44 11.63 -1.04
CA LYS A 100 -22.09 12.64 -2.07
C LYS A 100 -22.74 14.02 -1.88
N ALA A 101 -23.86 14.10 -1.15
CA ALA A 101 -24.55 15.37 -0.85
C ALA A 101 -24.01 16.07 0.43
N LYS A 102 -23.02 15.49 1.10
CA LYS A 102 -22.35 16.04 2.29
C LYS A 102 -20.87 16.25 1.99
N ASN A 103 -20.19 17.02 2.84
CA ASN A 103 -18.73 17.12 2.77
C ASN A 103 -18.10 15.82 3.28
N VAL A 104 -17.37 15.12 2.42
CA VAL A 104 -16.63 13.90 2.75
C VAL A 104 -15.14 14.18 2.58
N GLY A 105 -14.37 13.89 3.63
CA GLY A 105 -12.92 13.97 3.60
C GLY A 105 -12.26 12.64 3.95
N ILE A 106 -11.01 12.48 3.51
CA ILE A 106 -10.12 11.42 3.97
C ILE A 106 -8.95 12.04 4.72
N ILE A 107 -8.61 11.50 5.88
CA ILE A 107 -7.34 11.76 6.57
C ILE A 107 -6.65 10.42 6.74
N THR A 108 -5.41 10.31 6.27
CA THR A 108 -4.64 9.07 6.41
C THR A 108 -3.18 9.37 6.73
N ASP A 109 -2.56 8.45 7.47
CA ASP A 109 -1.14 8.51 7.83
C ASP A 109 -0.31 7.51 7.02
N GLY A 110 1.00 7.62 7.13
CA GLY A 110 1.98 6.84 6.40
C GLY A 110 2.61 7.61 5.25
N LYS A 111 3.68 7.02 4.69
CA LYS A 111 4.53 7.68 3.70
C LYS A 111 3.70 8.27 2.54
N ALA A 112 3.87 9.56 2.28
CA ALA A 112 3.07 10.33 1.33
C ALA A 112 2.97 9.66 -0.04
N SER A 113 4.12 9.25 -0.59
CA SER A 113 4.18 8.59 -1.90
C SER A 113 3.36 7.30 -1.96
N VAL A 114 3.25 6.56 -0.85
CA VAL A 114 2.50 5.30 -0.77
C VAL A 114 1.01 5.57 -0.61
N GLN A 115 0.63 6.49 0.28
CA GLN A 115 -0.78 6.83 0.48
C GLN A 115 -1.39 7.43 -0.79
N TRP A 116 -0.70 8.38 -1.44
CA TRP A 116 -1.16 8.96 -2.71
C TRP A 116 -1.26 7.92 -3.84
N ASN A 117 -0.38 6.92 -3.86
CA ASN A 117 -0.48 5.81 -4.81
C ASN A 117 -1.75 4.97 -4.56
N LYS A 118 -2.03 4.59 -3.31
CA LYS A 118 -3.28 3.89 -2.92
C LYS A 118 -4.52 4.70 -3.31
N ILE A 119 -4.55 5.98 -2.96
CA ILE A 119 -5.64 6.93 -3.28
C ILE A 119 -5.94 6.93 -4.79
N LYS A 120 -4.89 7.01 -5.61
CA LYS A 120 -5.00 7.02 -7.08
C LYS A 120 -5.50 5.67 -7.62
N LEU A 121 -4.98 4.55 -7.12
CA LEU A 121 -5.39 3.20 -7.53
C LEU A 121 -6.87 2.92 -7.20
N LEU A 122 -7.36 3.46 -6.07
CA LEU A 122 -8.76 3.33 -5.65
C LEU A 122 -9.69 4.36 -6.29
N GLY A 123 -9.15 5.37 -7.00
CA GLY A 123 -9.93 6.42 -7.66
C GLY A 123 -10.61 7.40 -6.70
N LEU A 124 -10.11 7.51 -5.46
CA LEU A 124 -10.76 8.27 -4.39
C LEU A 124 -10.78 9.79 -4.63
N GLU A 125 -9.84 10.33 -5.42
CA GLU A 125 -9.80 11.75 -5.81
C GLU A 125 -11.09 12.23 -6.50
N LYS A 126 -11.86 11.31 -7.08
CA LYS A 126 -13.14 11.61 -7.76
C LYS A 126 -14.37 11.34 -6.88
N MET A 127 -14.17 10.86 -5.65
CA MET A 127 -15.23 10.36 -4.77
C MET A 127 -15.41 11.19 -3.50
N VAL A 128 -14.42 12.01 -3.12
CA VAL A 128 -14.44 12.82 -1.89
C VAL A 128 -14.01 14.26 -2.17
N ASP A 129 -14.39 15.18 -1.28
CA ASP A 129 -14.14 16.62 -1.44
C ASP A 129 -12.72 17.02 -1.04
N LYS A 130 -12.13 16.32 -0.07
CA LYS A 130 -10.80 16.62 0.45
C LYS A 130 -10.06 15.36 0.87
N ILE A 131 -8.75 15.34 0.60
CA ILE A 131 -7.84 14.31 1.09
C ILE A 131 -6.68 15.00 1.78
N ILE A 132 -6.31 14.50 2.95
CA ILE A 132 -5.15 14.91 3.74
C ILE A 132 -4.32 13.66 3.97
N VAL A 133 -3.07 13.71 3.54
CA VAL A 133 -2.03 12.74 3.90
C VAL A 133 -1.11 13.44 4.88
N THR A 134 -1.01 12.95 6.11
CA THR A 134 -0.28 13.64 7.20
C THR A 134 1.21 13.81 6.90
N ASP A 135 1.85 12.84 6.23
CA ASP A 135 3.26 12.93 5.82
C ASP A 135 3.55 14.09 4.84
N ASP A 136 2.53 14.67 4.20
CA ASP A 136 2.69 15.90 3.39
C ASP A 136 3.03 17.13 4.25
N PHE A 137 2.76 17.08 5.56
CA PHE A 137 2.98 18.18 6.52
C PHE A 137 4.27 18.04 7.33
N GLY A 138 4.99 16.92 7.18
CA GLY A 138 6.22 16.62 7.92
C GLY A 138 5.99 16.07 9.33
N LEU A 139 7.09 15.72 10.02
CA LEU A 139 7.07 15.10 11.35
C LEU A 139 6.93 16.11 12.51
N ASP A 140 6.98 17.41 12.21
CA ASP A 140 7.00 18.48 13.21
C ASP A 140 5.59 19.00 13.59
N PHE A 141 4.53 18.31 13.12
CA PHE A 141 3.13 18.61 13.41
C PHE A 141 2.38 17.38 13.93
#